data_AF-A0A969A8X6-F1
#
_entry.id   AF-A0A969A8X6-F1
#
_cell.length_a   1.000
_cell.length_b   1.000
_cell.length_c   1.000
_cell.angle_alpha   90.00
_cell.angle_beta   90.00
_cell.angle_gamma   90.00
#
_symmetry.space_group_name_H-M   'P 1'
#
loop_
_entity.id
_entity.type
_entity.pdbx_description
1 polymer ?
#
loop_
_entity_poly.entity_id
_entity_poly.type
_entity_poly.pdbx_seq_one_letter_code
_entity_poly.pdbx_strand_id
1 'polypeptide(L)'
;MSLSSFLIPAASAHKIQIAEDVGATLHIEPNDTPRAGDAAQTWFALTRKGGKVIPLTECNCELTIYSEPRKTGETPLIQPTLEPVTAERYQGIPGAIITFPKPGAYQLELSGKPANGANFKPFELKFDVTVAAGTTKAPATQQETQTAQEVQNVNINQTEEPSFPLPVWAVGLGIVVIIGGIFAIVQRGVRN
;
A
#
# COMPACT_ATOMS: atom_id res chain seq x y z
N MET A 1 22.06 -11.58 -28.00
CA MET A 1 21.34 -10.51 -27.26
C MET A 1 20.34 -11.22 -26.36
N SER A 2 20.59 -11.27 -25.05
CA SER A 2 19.73 -11.95 -24.09
C SER A 2 18.60 -11.02 -23.68
N LEU A 3 17.35 -11.36 -24.00
CA LEU A 3 16.19 -10.63 -23.48
C LEU A 3 15.95 -11.07 -22.04
N SER A 4 16.47 -10.30 -21.09
CA SER A 4 16.07 -10.41 -19.69
C SER A 4 14.65 -9.84 -19.53
N SER A 5 13.66 -10.73 -19.51
CA SER A 5 12.29 -10.37 -19.13
C SER A 5 12.27 -9.89 -17.68
N PHE A 6 12.02 -8.58 -17.48
CA PHE A 6 11.68 -8.04 -16.18
C PHE A 6 10.28 -8.57 -15.79
N LEU A 7 10.24 -9.52 -14.84
CA LEU A 7 9.00 -9.90 -14.17
C LEU A 7 8.64 -8.75 -13.22
N ILE A 8 7.65 -7.94 -13.62
CA ILE A 8 7.04 -6.96 -12.72
C ILE A 8 6.30 -7.76 -11.64
N PRO A 9 6.62 -7.59 -10.34
CA PRO A 9 5.89 -8.28 -9.28
C PRO A 9 4.42 -7.86 -9.34
N ALA A 10 3.51 -8.83 -9.30
CA ALA A 10 2.08 -8.56 -9.21
C ALA A 10 1.82 -7.72 -7.95
N ALA A 11 1.12 -6.60 -8.12
CA ALA A 11 0.57 -5.88 -6.98
C ALA A 11 -0.31 -6.86 -6.19
N SER A 12 -0.08 -6.98 -4.87
CA SER A 12 -1.03 -7.69 -4.01
C SER A 12 -2.32 -6.88 -4.00
N ALA A 13 -3.25 -7.24 -4.88
CA ALA A 13 -4.60 -6.72 -4.82
C ALA A 13 -5.22 -7.15 -3.47
N HIS A 14 -6.02 -6.26 -2.90
CA HIS A 14 -6.59 -6.35 -1.56
C HIS A 14 -7.07 -7.77 -1.23
N LYS A 15 -6.52 -8.34 -0.16
CA LYS A 15 -6.83 -9.72 0.23
C LYS A 15 -8.13 -9.73 1.02
N ILE A 16 -9.13 -10.42 0.48
CA ILE A 16 -10.41 -10.65 1.14
C ILE A 16 -10.39 -12.04 1.76
N GLN A 17 -10.75 -12.13 3.04
CA GLN A 17 -10.99 -13.41 3.73
C GLN A 17 -12.40 -13.43 4.27
N ILE A 18 -13.00 -14.63 4.30
CA ILE A 18 -14.37 -14.85 4.78
C ILE A 18 -14.37 -16.05 5.72
N ALA A 19 -15.03 -15.90 6.87
CA ALA A 19 -15.32 -16.97 7.81
C ALA A 19 -16.76 -16.79 8.30
N GLU A 20 -17.56 -17.86 8.19
CA GLU A 20 -18.97 -17.84 8.58
C GLU A 20 -19.78 -16.74 7.86
N ASP A 21 -20.29 -15.75 8.60
CA ASP A 21 -21.05 -14.62 8.11
C ASP A 21 -20.26 -13.30 8.14
N VAL A 22 -18.94 -13.37 8.36
CA VAL A 22 -18.02 -12.23 8.45
C VAL A 22 -16.98 -12.30 7.33
N GLY A 23 -16.74 -11.18 6.67
CA GLY A 23 -15.63 -11.00 5.74
C GLY A 23 -14.82 -9.76 6.08
N ALA A 24 -13.52 -9.80 5.81
CA ALA A 24 -12.66 -8.64 5.93
C ALA A 24 -11.76 -8.48 4.71
N THR A 25 -11.57 -7.23 4.32
CA THR A 25 -10.53 -6.83 3.37
C THR A 25 -9.38 -6.21 4.17
N LEU A 26 -8.17 -6.74 4.01
CA LEU A 26 -6.96 -6.19 4.61
C LEU A 26 -6.39 -5.10 3.70
N HIS A 27 -6.01 -3.97 4.31
CA HIS A 27 -5.18 -2.95 3.71
C HIS A 27 -4.02 -2.58 4.63
N ILE A 28 -2.85 -2.34 4.03
CA ILE A 28 -1.63 -1.90 4.70
C ILE A 28 -1.08 -0.68 3.95
N GLU A 29 -1.09 0.47 4.60
CA GLU A 29 -0.60 1.71 4.02
C GLU A 29 0.91 1.66 3.72
N PRO A 30 1.37 2.32 2.63
CA PRO A 30 0.58 3.10 1.67
C PRO A 30 0.03 2.29 0.46
N ASN A 31 0.41 1.02 0.30
CA ASN A 31 0.20 0.30 -0.98
C ASN A 31 0.21 -1.24 -0.85
N ASP A 32 -0.21 -1.77 0.29
CA ASP A 32 -0.27 -3.20 0.61
C ASP A 32 1.08 -3.94 0.54
N THR A 33 2.18 -3.19 0.52
CA THR A 33 3.55 -3.72 0.46
C THR A 33 4.38 -3.14 1.62
N PRO A 34 4.11 -3.57 2.87
CA PRO A 34 4.85 -3.07 4.02
C PRO A 34 6.35 -3.35 3.90
N ARG A 35 7.15 -2.47 4.50
CA ARG A 35 8.61 -2.57 4.56
C ARG A 35 9.05 -2.85 5.98
N ALA A 36 10.06 -3.70 6.13
CA ALA A 36 10.60 -4.02 7.44
C ALA A 36 11.22 -2.77 8.09
N GLY A 37 10.97 -2.59 9.39
CA GLY A 37 11.43 -1.43 10.16
C GLY A 37 10.60 -0.16 9.98
N ASP A 38 9.73 -0.10 8.96
CA ASP A 38 8.84 1.03 8.74
C ASP A 38 7.50 0.78 9.46
N ALA A 39 6.95 1.82 10.09
CA ALA A 39 5.62 1.78 10.67
C ALA A 39 4.57 1.86 9.57
N ALA A 40 3.67 0.88 9.51
CA ALA A 40 2.61 0.79 8.52
C ALA A 40 1.24 0.78 9.20
N GLN A 41 0.36 1.71 8.82
CA GLN A 41 -1.02 1.66 9.24
C GLN A 41 -1.71 0.49 8.54
N THR A 42 -2.26 -0.41 9.33
CA THR A 42 -2.94 -1.62 8.86
C THR A 42 -4.37 -1.59 9.36
N TRP A 43 -5.33 -1.80 8.47
CA TRP A 43 -6.75 -1.77 8.84
C TRP A 43 -7.52 -2.86 8.09
N PHE A 44 -8.64 -3.27 8.67
CA PHE A 44 -9.48 -4.33 8.14
C PHE A 44 -10.89 -3.81 7.94
N ALA A 45 -11.34 -3.74 6.68
CA ALA A 45 -12.74 -3.46 6.36
C ALA A 45 -13.61 -4.67 6.73
N LEU A 46 -13.95 -4.78 8.01
CA LEU A 46 -14.72 -5.88 8.56
C LEU A 46 -16.22 -5.68 8.26
N THR A 47 -16.84 -6.69 7.66
CA THR A 47 -18.23 -6.64 7.21
C THR A 47 -18.98 -7.94 7.50
N ARG A 48 -20.29 -7.86 7.69
CA ARG A 48 -21.19 -9.02 7.69
C ARG A 48 -21.66 -9.31 6.27
N LYS A 49 -22.25 -10.50 6.08
CA LYS A 49 -23.03 -10.82 4.89
C LYS A 49 -23.99 -9.68 4.54
N GLY A 50 -23.98 -9.26 3.27
CA GLY A 50 -24.71 -8.09 2.79
C GLY A 50 -23.92 -6.77 2.85
N GLY A 51 -22.65 -6.80 3.26
CA GLY A 51 -21.74 -5.65 3.20
C GLY A 51 -21.89 -4.65 4.34
N LYS A 52 -22.64 -5.00 5.41
CA LYS A 52 -22.78 -4.14 6.59
C LYS A 52 -21.46 -4.12 7.37
N VAL A 53 -20.91 -2.93 7.59
CA VAL A 53 -19.67 -2.74 8.37
C VAL A 53 -19.85 -3.22 9.81
N ILE A 54 -18.83 -3.90 10.34
CA ILE A 54 -18.68 -4.22 11.76
C ILE A 54 -17.63 -3.25 12.33
N PRO A 55 -18.05 -2.22 13.07
CA PRO A 55 -17.09 -1.34 13.73
C PRO A 55 -16.39 -2.08 14.88
N LEU A 56 -15.18 -1.66 15.23
CA LEU A 56 -14.41 -2.23 16.34
C LEU A 56 -15.19 -2.17 17.67
N THR A 57 -16.01 -1.15 17.88
CA THR A 57 -16.87 -1.05 19.08
C THR A 57 -17.92 -2.16 19.19
N GLU A 58 -18.22 -2.87 18.10
CA GLU A 58 -19.12 -4.04 18.07
C GLU A 58 -18.36 -5.37 18.10
N CYS A 59 -17.03 -5.35 18.15
CA CYS A 59 -16.18 -6.54 18.09
C CYS A 59 -15.18 -6.58 19.24
N ASN A 60 -15.18 -7.68 19.99
CA ASN A 60 -14.01 -8.04 20.80
C ASN A 60 -13.01 -8.71 19.86
N CYS A 61 -12.31 -7.88 19.08
CA CYS A 61 -11.37 -8.29 18.05
C CYS A 61 -9.94 -8.34 18.60
N GLU A 62 -9.15 -9.28 18.12
CA GLU A 62 -7.74 -9.43 18.43
C GLU A 62 -6.96 -9.66 17.13
N LEU A 63 -5.80 -9.02 17.02
CA LEU A 63 -4.87 -9.22 15.91
C LEU A 63 -3.59 -9.86 16.43
N THR A 64 -3.23 -11.01 15.88
CA THR A 64 -1.97 -11.68 16.15
C THR A 64 -1.17 -11.85 14.85
N ILE A 65 0.15 -11.71 14.95
CA ILE A 65 1.04 -11.67 13.78
C ILE A 65 2.13 -12.71 13.98
N TYR A 66 2.31 -13.59 12.99
CA TYR A 66 3.31 -14.64 12.99
C TYR A 66 4.24 -14.48 11.80
N SER A 67 5.51 -14.83 11.97
CA SER A 67 6.42 -15.04 10.84
C SER A 67 6.21 -16.42 10.24
N GLU A 68 6.32 -16.54 8.92
CA GLU A 68 6.27 -17.82 8.22
C GLU A 68 7.68 -18.31 7.84
N PRO A 69 7.95 -19.63 7.90
CA PRO A 69 7.02 -20.71 8.26
C PRO A 69 6.74 -20.80 9.76
N ARG A 70 5.46 -20.95 10.12
CA ARG A 70 5.03 -21.10 11.52
C ARG A 70 5.32 -22.49 12.07
N LYS A 71 5.82 -22.57 13.30
CA LYS A 71 5.91 -23.83 14.07
C LYS A 71 4.62 -24.04 14.87
N THR A 72 4.19 -25.29 15.02
CA THR A 72 3.06 -25.65 15.88
C THR A 72 3.32 -25.16 17.32
N GLY A 73 2.37 -24.41 17.89
CA GLY A 73 2.50 -23.85 19.23
C GLY A 73 3.41 -22.62 19.33
N GLU A 74 3.85 -22.07 18.21
CA GLU A 74 4.61 -20.82 18.19
C GLU A 74 3.78 -19.65 18.73
N THR A 75 4.40 -18.87 19.60
CA THR A 75 3.83 -17.65 20.16
C THR A 75 3.78 -16.56 19.09
N PRO A 76 2.77 -15.68 19.12
CA PRO A 76 2.73 -14.53 18.22
C PRO A 76 3.99 -13.67 18.33
N LEU A 77 4.50 -13.21 17.19
CA LEU A 77 5.62 -12.28 17.13
C LEU A 77 5.19 -10.87 17.57
N ILE A 78 3.99 -10.46 17.17
CA ILE A 78 3.41 -9.14 17.47
C ILE A 78 1.92 -9.32 17.77
N GLN A 79 1.43 -8.62 18.79
CA GLN A 79 0.00 -8.56 19.15
C GLN A 79 -0.37 -7.10 19.41
N PRO A 80 -0.60 -6.30 18.36
CA PRO A 80 -0.92 -4.90 18.53
C PRO A 80 -2.32 -4.73 19.12
N THR A 81 -2.52 -3.69 19.92
CA THR A 81 -3.86 -3.26 20.31
C THR A 81 -4.57 -2.69 19.09
N LEU A 82 -5.81 -3.12 18.85
CA LEU A 82 -6.65 -2.57 17.79
C LEU A 82 -7.29 -1.25 18.25
N GLU A 83 -7.26 -0.27 17.36
CA GLU A 83 -7.90 1.03 17.51
C GLU A 83 -8.90 1.27 16.38
N PRO A 84 -9.97 2.05 16.61
CA PRO A 84 -10.93 2.39 15.57
C PRO A 84 -10.28 3.36 14.57
N VAL A 85 -10.28 2.99 13.29
CA VAL A 85 -9.76 3.80 12.19
C VAL A 85 -10.89 4.20 11.25
N THR A 86 -10.78 5.40 10.68
CA THR A 86 -11.58 5.83 9.53
C THR A 86 -10.66 5.86 8.33
N ALA A 87 -10.95 5.03 7.33
CA ALA A 87 -10.17 4.92 6.10
C ALA A 87 -11.11 4.68 4.92
N GLU A 88 -10.80 5.30 3.79
CA GLU A 88 -11.65 5.29 2.60
C GLU A 88 -13.12 5.65 2.92
N ARG A 89 -14.03 4.68 2.74
CA ARG A 89 -15.47 4.76 3.02
C ARG A 89 -15.87 4.12 4.35
N TYR A 90 -14.93 3.54 5.08
CA TYR A 90 -15.17 2.78 6.30
C TYR A 90 -14.92 3.66 7.54
N GLN A 91 -15.75 3.51 8.56
CA GLN A 91 -15.66 4.27 9.80
C GLN A 91 -15.59 3.32 11.00
N GLY A 92 -14.70 3.63 11.93
CA GLY A 92 -14.54 2.88 13.18
C GLY A 92 -14.13 1.43 12.99
N ILE A 93 -13.51 1.08 11.87
CA ILE A 93 -13.04 -0.29 11.59
C ILE A 93 -11.79 -0.62 12.42
N PRO A 94 -11.53 -1.90 12.72
CA PRO A 94 -10.32 -2.31 13.40
C PRO A 94 -9.06 -1.94 12.59
N GLY A 95 -8.12 -1.26 13.23
CA GLY A 95 -6.79 -1.00 12.67
C GLY A 95 -5.71 -0.88 13.74
N ALA A 96 -4.46 -0.89 13.31
CA ALA A 96 -3.29 -0.76 14.16
C ALA A 96 -2.10 -0.20 13.37
N ILE A 97 -1.12 0.37 14.07
CA ILE A 97 0.20 0.64 13.49
C ILE A 97 1.09 -0.58 13.75
N ILE A 98 1.62 -1.17 12.67
CA ILE A 98 2.46 -2.36 12.73
C ILE A 98 3.84 -2.02 12.20
N THR A 99 4.90 -2.41 12.93
CA THR A 99 6.28 -2.37 12.42
C THR A 99 6.80 -3.79 12.32
N PHE A 100 6.96 -4.28 11.09
CA PHE A 100 7.48 -5.62 10.85
C PHE A 100 9.00 -5.64 11.07
N PRO A 101 9.57 -6.54 11.89
CA PRO A 101 10.97 -6.44 12.28
C PRO A 101 11.94 -6.84 11.17
N LYS A 102 11.52 -7.72 10.25
CA LYS A 102 12.36 -8.26 9.18
C LYS A 102 11.58 -8.45 7.88
N PRO A 103 12.25 -8.42 6.72
CA PRO A 103 11.62 -8.79 5.45
C PRO A 103 11.25 -10.28 5.47
N GLY A 104 10.19 -10.66 4.77
CA GLY A 104 9.75 -12.06 4.69
C GLY A 104 8.25 -12.22 4.65
N ALA A 105 7.82 -13.48 4.75
CA ALA A 105 6.41 -13.84 4.81
C ALA A 105 5.90 -13.81 6.25
N TYR A 106 4.69 -13.29 6.42
CA TYR A 106 3.98 -13.21 7.69
C TYR A 106 2.53 -13.64 7.49
N GLN A 107 1.91 -14.08 8.57
CA GLN A 107 0.47 -14.30 8.64
C GLN A 107 -0.12 -13.35 9.69
N LEU A 108 -1.09 -12.54 9.26
CA LEU A 108 -1.92 -11.73 10.13
C LEU A 108 -3.20 -12.50 10.41
N GLU A 109 -3.44 -12.85 11.67
CA GLU A 109 -4.61 -13.58 12.13
C GLU A 109 -5.51 -12.61 12.91
N LEU A 110 -6.60 -12.20 12.28
CA LEU A 110 -7.64 -11.38 12.91
C LEU A 110 -8.75 -12.32 13.41
N SER A 111 -8.94 -12.36 14.72
CA SER A 111 -10.04 -13.11 15.34
C SER A 111 -11.00 -12.15 16.04
N GLY A 112 -12.25 -12.59 16.22
CA GLY A 112 -13.21 -11.75 16.90
C GLY A 112 -14.50 -12.46 17.27
N LYS A 113 -15.18 -11.87 18.25
CA LYS A 113 -16.53 -12.26 18.67
C LYS A 113 -17.41 -11.02 18.88
N PRO A 114 -18.74 -11.14 18.72
CA PRO A 114 -19.64 -10.01 18.93
C PRO A 114 -19.51 -9.41 20.33
N ALA A 115 -19.59 -8.09 20.39
CA ALA A 115 -19.68 -7.28 21.61
C ALA A 115 -20.94 -6.40 21.56
N ASN A 116 -21.37 -5.87 22.70
CA ASN A 116 -22.42 -4.83 22.77
C ASN A 116 -23.73 -5.16 22.03
N GLY A 117 -24.15 -6.44 22.05
CA GLY A 117 -25.38 -6.89 21.39
C GLY A 117 -25.28 -7.04 19.87
N ALA A 118 -24.08 -6.93 19.29
CA ALA A 118 -23.80 -7.24 17.90
C ALA A 118 -24.20 -8.70 17.57
N ASN A 119 -24.59 -8.91 16.31
CA ASN A 119 -25.08 -10.21 15.82
C ASN A 119 -24.30 -10.64 14.58
N PHE A 120 -23.19 -11.33 14.82
CA PHE A 120 -22.38 -12.05 13.85
C PHE A 120 -21.72 -13.24 14.56
N LYS A 121 -21.30 -14.25 13.82
CA LYS A 121 -20.64 -15.43 14.39
C LYS A 121 -19.18 -15.12 14.75
N PRO A 122 -18.62 -15.71 15.82
CA PRO A 122 -17.19 -15.66 16.07
C PRO A 122 -16.39 -16.12 14.84
N PHE A 123 -15.25 -15.49 14.59
CA PHE A 123 -14.47 -15.70 13.37
C PHE A 123 -12.97 -15.71 13.63
N GLU A 124 -12.24 -16.30 12.70
CA GLU A 124 -10.79 -16.21 12.54
C GLU A 124 -10.48 -16.05 11.05
N LEU A 125 -9.75 -15.00 10.69
CA LEU A 125 -9.38 -14.67 9.31
C LEU A 125 -7.86 -14.57 9.21
N LYS A 126 -7.27 -15.26 8.24
CA LYS A 126 -5.82 -15.34 8.04
C LYS A 126 -5.39 -14.68 6.74
N PHE A 127 -4.52 -13.68 6.86
CA PHE A 127 -4.00 -12.93 5.73
C PHE A 127 -2.50 -13.15 5.61
N ASP A 128 -2.08 -13.78 4.51
CA ASP A 128 -0.65 -13.86 4.20
C ASP A 128 -0.16 -12.49 3.73
N VAL A 129 0.97 -12.03 4.26
CA VAL A 129 1.56 -10.73 3.92
C VAL A 129 3.04 -10.93 3.63
N THR A 130 3.51 -10.34 2.53
CA THR A 130 4.94 -10.31 2.20
C THR A 130 5.48 -8.94 2.54
N VAL A 131 6.47 -8.90 3.43
CA VAL A 131 7.15 -7.68 3.87
C VAL A 131 8.44 -7.50 3.08
N ALA A 132 8.59 -6.34 2.45
CA ALA A 132 9.76 -5.97 1.68
C ALA A 132 10.95 -5.56 2.56
N ALA A 133 12.14 -5.51 1.96
CA ALA A 133 13.34 -4.95 2.60
C ALA A 133 13.09 -3.52 3.09
N GLY A 134 13.52 -3.20 4.32
CA GLY A 134 13.49 -1.85 4.87
C GLY A 134 14.43 -0.87 4.15
N THR A 135 14.31 0.43 4.44
CA THR A 135 15.20 1.47 3.88
C THR A 135 16.44 1.72 4.74
N THR A 136 16.62 1.04 5.87
CA THR A 136 17.85 1.14 6.66
C THR A 136 19.02 0.61 5.83
N LYS A 137 19.85 1.54 5.33
CA LYS A 137 21.26 1.26 5.01
C LYS A 137 21.77 0.37 6.14
N ALA A 138 22.32 -0.79 5.80
CA ALA A 138 23.15 -1.55 6.73
C ALA A 138 24.12 -0.57 7.42
N PRO A 139 24.48 -0.77 8.70
CA PRO A 139 25.60 -0.05 9.26
C PRO A 139 26.79 -0.32 8.35
N ALA A 140 27.13 0.67 7.53
CA ALA A 140 28.33 0.64 6.74
C ALA A 140 29.45 0.59 7.77
N THR A 141 30.15 -0.54 7.86
CA THR A 141 31.50 -0.58 8.38
C THR A 141 32.28 0.44 7.57
N GLN A 142 32.41 1.66 8.10
CA GLN A 142 33.28 2.69 7.54
C GLN A 142 34.71 2.23 7.79
N GLN A 143 35.20 1.43 6.86
CA GLN A 143 36.62 1.24 6.65
C GLN A 143 36.85 1.36 5.15
N GLU A 144 36.81 2.61 4.70
CA GLU A 144 37.33 3.00 3.40
C GLU A 144 38.27 4.18 3.62
N THR A 145 39.51 3.94 3.22
CA THR A 145 40.71 4.73 3.44
C THR A 145 40.56 6.16 2.93
N GLN A 146 40.89 7.11 3.80
CA GLN A 146 41.18 8.49 3.45
C GLN A 146 42.38 8.56 2.50
N THR A 147 42.17 8.99 1.27
CA THR A 147 43.20 9.69 0.49
C THR A 147 42.57 10.96 -0.06
N ALA A 148 43.09 12.08 0.42
CA ALA A 148 42.63 13.43 0.12
C ALA A 148 42.78 13.79 -1.37
N GLN A 149 41.78 14.47 -1.94
CA GLN A 149 42.00 15.61 -2.83
C GLN A 149 40.98 16.71 -2.52
N GLU A 150 41.50 17.74 -1.88
CA GLU A 150 41.05 19.11 -1.75
C GLU A 150 40.64 19.72 -3.10
N VAL A 151 39.57 20.53 -3.12
CA VAL A 151 39.54 21.91 -3.65
C VAL A 151 38.12 22.52 -3.50
N GLN A 152 38.06 23.42 -2.52
CA GLN A 152 37.36 24.72 -2.45
C GLN A 152 35.84 24.82 -2.61
N ASN A 153 35.23 25.02 -1.44
CA ASN A 153 33.93 25.65 -1.19
C ASN A 153 33.93 27.14 -1.62
N VAL A 154 33.01 27.54 -2.49
CA VAL A 154 32.58 28.95 -2.59
C VAL A 154 31.05 28.99 -2.55
N ASN A 155 30.54 29.55 -1.46
CA ASN A 155 29.15 29.94 -1.27
C ASN A 155 28.84 31.17 -2.13
N ILE A 156 27.85 31.07 -3.04
CA ILE A 156 27.22 32.24 -3.67
C ILE A 156 25.70 32.04 -3.55
N ASN A 157 25.06 32.87 -2.73
CA ASN A 157 23.61 33.05 -2.69
C ASN A 157 23.17 33.96 -3.85
N GLN A 158 22.04 33.57 -4.47
CA GLN A 158 21.09 34.35 -5.31
C GLN A 158 21.64 35.17 -6.48
N THR A 159 21.17 34.89 -7.70
CA THR A 159 20.49 35.83 -8.63
C THR A 159 19.89 35.06 -9.82
N GLU A 160 18.60 35.34 -10.09
CA GLU A 160 17.78 35.27 -11.33
C GLU A 160 17.98 34.22 -12.45
N GLU A 161 16.84 33.82 -13.02
CA GLU A 161 16.67 32.91 -14.16
C GLU A 161 17.54 33.23 -15.39
N PRO A 162 18.13 32.20 -16.04
CA PRO A 162 18.57 32.30 -17.42
C PRO A 162 17.55 31.64 -18.36
N SER A 163 16.83 32.50 -19.08
CA SER A 163 16.11 32.19 -20.31
C SER A 163 17.03 31.47 -21.32
N PHE A 164 16.67 30.28 -21.76
CA PHE A 164 17.35 29.59 -22.85
C PHE A 164 16.92 30.18 -24.21
N PRO A 165 17.82 30.75 -25.03
CA PRO A 165 17.49 31.16 -26.39
C PRO A 165 17.50 29.91 -27.30
N LEU A 166 16.32 29.48 -27.75
CA LEU A 166 16.21 28.46 -28.79
C LEU A 166 16.62 29.07 -30.17
N PRO A 167 17.47 28.39 -30.96
CA PRO A 167 17.83 28.87 -32.30
C PRO A 167 16.68 28.67 -33.32
N VAL A 168 16.50 29.68 -34.18
CA VAL A 168 15.33 29.97 -35.04
C VAL A 168 15.25 29.09 -36.31
N TRP A 169 15.73 27.85 -36.32
CA TRP A 169 15.72 27.00 -37.53
C TRP A 169 14.81 25.76 -37.44
N ALA A 170 14.06 25.57 -36.36
CA ALA A 170 13.05 24.52 -36.24
C ALA A 170 11.65 24.98 -36.70
N VAL A 171 11.53 25.44 -37.94
CA VAL A 171 10.23 25.57 -38.63
C VAL A 171 10.13 24.45 -39.66
N GLY A 172 9.64 23.30 -39.20
CA GLY A 172 9.27 22.16 -40.05
C GLY A 172 7.78 21.90 -39.91
N LEU A 173 7.03 22.24 -40.97
CA LEU A 173 5.58 22.12 -41.08
C LEU A 173 5.08 20.69 -40.85
N GLY A 174 4.11 20.53 -39.95
CA GLY A 174 3.39 19.28 -39.71
C GLY A 174 1.99 19.53 -39.16
N ILE A 175 1.18 20.34 -39.84
CA ILE A 175 -0.26 20.45 -39.58
C ILE A 175 -0.99 19.61 -40.63
N VAL A 176 -1.50 18.43 -40.25
CA VAL A 176 -2.61 17.76 -40.96
C VAL A 176 -3.59 17.14 -39.96
N VAL A 177 -4.69 17.88 -39.75
CA VAL A 177 -6.10 17.46 -39.69
C VAL A 177 -6.45 16.11 -39.01
N ILE A 178 -6.96 16.17 -37.78
CA ILE A 178 -8.08 15.31 -37.33
C ILE A 178 -9.09 16.19 -36.55
N ILE A 179 -9.80 17.06 -37.26
CA ILE A 179 -11.08 17.64 -36.79
C ILE A 179 -12.11 17.25 -37.84
N GLY A 180 -12.80 16.13 -37.62
CA GLY A 180 -13.79 15.64 -38.59
C GLY A 180 -14.40 14.26 -38.30
N GLY A 181 -14.48 13.84 -37.04
CA GLY A 181 -14.87 12.45 -36.71
C GLY A 181 -15.96 12.24 -35.66
N ILE A 182 -16.53 13.29 -35.04
CA ILE A 182 -17.50 13.10 -33.93
C ILE A 182 -18.87 13.76 -34.17
N PHE A 183 -19.07 14.55 -35.23
CA PHE A 183 -20.35 15.24 -35.46
C PHE A 183 -21.39 14.50 -36.34
N ALA A 184 -21.11 13.26 -36.76
CA ALA A 184 -21.97 12.54 -37.71
C ALA A 184 -22.90 11.45 -37.11
N ILE A 185 -23.01 11.34 -35.78
CA ILE A 185 -23.85 10.28 -35.13
C ILE A 185 -25.04 10.86 -34.31
N VAL A 186 -25.26 12.17 -34.28
CA VAL A 186 -26.35 12.78 -33.45
C VAL A 186 -27.54 13.34 -34.24
N GLN A 187 -27.56 13.28 -35.58
CA GLN A 187 -28.68 13.85 -36.36
C GLN A 187 -29.61 12.84 -37.05
N ARG A 188 -29.52 11.54 -36.77
CA ARG A 188 -30.36 10.52 -37.43
C ARG A 188 -31.47 9.87 -36.59
N GLY A 189 -31.79 10.45 -35.42
CA GLY A 189 -32.82 9.91 -34.52
C GLY A 189 -33.90 10.89 -34.07
N VAL A 190 -33.96 12.11 -34.62
CA VAL A 190 -34.99 13.10 -34.30
C VAL A 190 -35.48 13.76 -35.58
N ARG A 191 -36.46 13.13 -36.22
CA ARG A 191 -37.55 13.80 -36.96
C ARG A 191 -38.60 12.74 -37.33
N ASN A 192 -39.83 13.06 -36.94
CA ASN A 192 -41.11 12.36 -37.12
C ASN A 192 -41.25 11.55 -38.39
#